data_AF-A0A1H4RN22-F1
#
_entry.id   AF-A0A1H4RN22-F1
#
_cell.length_a   1.000
_cell.length_b   1.000
_cell.length_c   1.000
_cell.angle_alpha   90.00
_cell.angle_beta   90.00
_cell.angle_gamma   90.00
#
_symmetry.space_group_name_H-M   'P 1'
#
loop_
_entity.id
_entity.type
_entity.pdbx_description
1 polymer ?
#
loop_
_entity_poly.entity_id
_entity_poly.type
_entity_poly.pdbx_seq_one_letter_code
_entity_poly.pdbx_strand_id
1 'polypeptide(L)'
;MNAQLNDLGPIKAVIFDMDGLLLDTEGIYTEITQMIAERYGRTYDWTIKQNIIGRGAADLARYVVQALDLPISAEEFLVMREPLMRERFPRAEAMPGAQQLVRHLKDHRIPIAVGTSSSQMSFGEKTTRHGDWFALFDTIVTADDPEVTAAKPAPDIFLTAARRLGVAPQECLVFEDSPFGVTAARAAGMSVIAVPDPAMADAKFAHADRILRSLKGFEPVTCGLPHLIWD
;
A
#
# COMPACT_ATOMS: atom_id res chain seq x y z
N MET A 1 10.42 4.69 22.70
CA MET A 1 10.95 3.50 23.39
C MET A 1 11.18 2.47 22.31
N ASN A 2 12.43 2.31 21.87
CA ASN A 2 12.75 1.46 20.72
C ASN A 2 12.60 0.00 21.16
N ALA A 3 11.57 -0.68 20.64
CA ALA A 3 11.45 -2.12 20.77
C ALA A 3 12.74 -2.78 20.25
N GLN A 4 13.30 -3.69 21.04
CA GLN A 4 14.56 -4.35 20.74
C GLN A 4 14.41 -5.25 19.51
N LEU A 5 15.55 -5.53 18.86
CA LEU A 5 15.75 -6.24 17.59
C LEU A 5 15.14 -7.67 17.44
N ASN A 6 14.28 -8.12 18.37
CA ASN A 6 13.73 -9.48 18.46
C ASN A 6 12.19 -9.58 18.57
N ASP A 7 11.41 -8.50 18.45
CA ASP A 7 9.97 -8.51 18.80
C ASP A 7 9.00 -8.94 17.69
N LEU A 8 9.47 -9.12 16.45
CA LEU A 8 8.68 -9.71 15.38
C LEU A 8 8.97 -11.21 15.40
N GLY A 9 8.05 -12.05 15.91
CA GLY A 9 8.21 -13.51 15.98
C GLY A 9 8.57 -14.13 14.62
N PRO A 10 8.87 -15.45 14.54
CA PRO A 10 9.37 -16.03 13.29
C PRO A 10 8.35 -15.88 12.17
N ILE A 11 8.61 -14.93 11.27
CA ILE A 11 7.74 -14.61 10.15
C ILE A 11 7.82 -15.73 9.12
N LYS A 12 6.67 -16.22 8.68
CA LYS A 12 6.55 -17.27 7.67
C LYS A 12 5.97 -16.76 6.36
N ALA A 13 5.37 -15.58 6.32
CA ALA A 13 4.89 -14.97 5.10
C ALA A 13 4.98 -13.44 5.14
N VAL A 14 5.09 -12.84 3.95
CA VAL A 14 5.11 -11.38 3.81
C VAL A 14 3.99 -10.92 2.90
N ILE A 15 3.20 -9.95 3.35
CA ILE A 15 2.10 -9.36 2.59
C ILE A 15 2.45 -7.89 2.35
N PHE A 16 2.39 -7.46 1.10
CA PHE A 16 2.72 -6.10 0.71
C PHE A 16 1.45 -5.34 0.36
N ASP A 17 1.30 -4.10 0.83
CA ASP A 17 0.52 -3.14 0.06
C ASP A 17 1.16 -2.90 -1.33
N MET A 18 0.46 -2.23 -2.25
CA MET A 18 1.01 -1.92 -3.56
C MET A 18 1.29 -0.44 -3.77
N ASP A 19 0.32 0.41 -3.43
CA ASP A 19 0.28 1.80 -3.85
C ASP A 19 1.07 2.66 -2.88
N GLY A 20 2.12 3.34 -3.34
CA GLY A 20 3.03 4.07 -2.46
C GLY A 20 4.08 3.18 -1.75
N LEU A 21 3.94 1.85 -1.84
CA LEU A 21 4.87 0.89 -1.23
C LEU A 21 5.67 0.06 -2.24
N LEU A 22 5.01 -0.63 -3.15
CA LEU A 22 5.65 -1.43 -4.21
C LEU A 22 5.86 -0.60 -5.47
N LEU A 23 4.90 0.27 -5.77
CA LEU A 23 4.91 1.17 -6.92
C LEU A 23 4.71 2.62 -6.45
N ASP A 24 5.45 3.56 -7.07
CA ASP A 24 5.28 5.00 -6.85
C ASP A 24 4.04 5.51 -7.59
N THR A 25 2.87 5.25 -7.01
CA THR A 25 1.57 5.68 -7.54
C THR A 25 1.04 6.95 -6.86
N GLU A 26 1.54 7.30 -5.68
CA GLU A 26 1.13 8.50 -4.93
C GLU A 26 1.47 9.80 -5.68
N GLY A 27 2.56 9.83 -6.43
CA GLY A 27 2.88 10.93 -7.35
C GLY A 27 1.81 11.10 -8.44
N ILE A 28 1.39 10.00 -9.06
CA ILE A 28 0.34 9.98 -10.09
C ILE A 28 -1.00 10.44 -9.51
N TYR A 29 -1.39 9.94 -8.34
CA TYR A 29 -2.60 10.37 -7.65
C TYR A 29 -2.59 11.87 -7.33
N THR A 30 -1.44 12.39 -6.93
CA THR A 30 -1.24 13.81 -6.63
C THR A 30 -1.40 14.67 -7.88
N GLU A 31 -0.72 14.31 -8.97
CA GLU A 31 -0.82 15.02 -10.26
C GLU A 31 -2.27 15.09 -10.74
N ILE A 32 -2.96 13.95 -10.77
CA ILE A 32 -4.32 13.88 -11.30
C ILE A 32 -5.30 14.67 -10.43
N THR A 33 -5.17 14.57 -9.11
CA THR A 33 -6.06 15.30 -8.20
C THR A 33 -5.85 16.80 -8.32
N GLN A 34 -4.59 17.25 -8.44
CA GLN A 34 -4.26 18.65 -8.72
C GLN A 34 -4.84 19.10 -10.07
N MET A 35 -4.70 18.32 -11.15
CA MET A 35 -5.29 18.65 -12.46
C MET A 35 -6.81 18.83 -12.41
N ILE A 36 -7.52 18.04 -11.60
CA ILE A 36 -8.97 18.20 -11.40
C ILE A 36 -9.26 19.45 -10.59
N ALA A 37 -8.53 19.68 -9.49
CA ALA A 37 -8.69 20.85 -8.62
C ALA A 37 -8.48 22.17 -9.38
N GLU A 38 -7.47 22.24 -10.25
CA GLU A 38 -7.13 23.42 -11.06
C GLU A 38 -8.26 23.85 -12.00
N ARG A 39 -9.06 22.90 -12.52
CA ARG A 39 -10.24 23.20 -13.35
C ARG A 39 -11.27 24.05 -12.62
N TYR A 40 -11.26 24.01 -11.29
CA TYR A 40 -12.15 24.76 -10.42
C TYR A 40 -11.42 25.89 -9.66
N GLY A 41 -10.19 26.23 -10.07
CA GLY A 41 -9.39 27.28 -9.42
C GLY A 41 -8.96 26.93 -7.99
N ARG A 42 -8.87 25.65 -7.66
CA ARG A 42 -8.46 25.17 -6.33
C ARG A 42 -7.05 24.58 -6.38
N THR A 43 -6.39 24.53 -5.23
CA THR A 43 -5.05 23.94 -5.06
C THR A 43 -5.14 22.72 -4.14
N TYR A 44 -4.65 21.58 -4.62
CA TYR A 44 -4.50 20.36 -3.85
C TYR A 44 -3.08 20.27 -3.29
N ASP A 45 -2.93 20.54 -1.99
CA ASP A 45 -1.65 20.59 -1.30
C ASP A 45 -1.49 19.48 -0.25
N TRP A 46 -0.36 19.50 0.45
CA TRP A 46 -0.03 18.53 1.49
C TRP A 46 -1.02 18.54 2.67
N THR A 47 -1.69 19.65 2.96
CA THR A 47 -2.67 19.73 4.06
C THR A 47 -3.89 18.86 3.77
N ILE A 48 -4.19 18.62 2.50
CA ILE A 48 -5.28 17.76 2.05
C ILE A 48 -4.76 16.35 1.76
N LYS A 49 -3.63 16.22 1.03
CA LYS A 49 -3.05 14.91 0.65
C LYS A 49 -2.82 13.98 1.84
N GLN A 50 -2.23 14.51 2.91
CA GLN A 50 -1.87 13.72 4.09
C GLN A 50 -3.08 13.10 4.83
N ASN A 51 -4.30 13.53 4.50
CA ASN A 51 -5.53 13.04 5.09
C ASN A 51 -6.23 12.01 4.23
N ILE A 52 -5.78 11.76 2.98
CA ILE A 52 -6.42 10.82 2.05
C ILE A 52 -5.57 9.61 1.66
N ILE A 53 -4.25 9.64 1.88
CA ILE A 53 -3.37 8.50 1.58
C ILE A 53 -3.90 7.23 2.28
N GLY A 54 -4.08 6.16 1.49
CA GLY A 54 -4.62 4.87 1.94
C GLY A 54 -6.14 4.78 2.11
N ARG A 55 -6.90 5.86 1.85
CA ARG A 55 -8.39 5.79 1.87
C ARG A 55 -8.94 5.04 0.67
N GLY A 56 -10.05 4.34 0.87
CA GLY A 56 -10.85 3.81 -0.23
C GLY A 56 -11.35 4.92 -1.17
N ALA A 57 -11.56 4.59 -2.45
CA ALA A 57 -11.84 5.57 -3.50
C ALA A 57 -13.06 6.48 -3.19
N ALA A 58 -14.14 5.93 -2.64
CA ALA A 58 -15.34 6.68 -2.28
C ALA A 58 -15.11 7.66 -1.12
N ASP A 59 -14.38 7.24 -0.08
CA ASP A 59 -14.04 8.12 1.06
C ASP A 59 -13.09 9.22 0.64
N LEU A 60 -12.10 8.89 -0.20
CA LEU A 60 -11.19 9.85 -0.79
C LEU A 60 -11.94 10.91 -1.59
N ALA A 61 -12.82 10.49 -2.51
CA ALA A 61 -13.55 11.42 -3.37
C ALA A 61 -14.45 12.37 -2.57
N ARG A 62 -15.17 11.84 -1.56
CA ARG A 62 -15.96 12.65 -0.63
C ARG A 62 -15.10 13.67 0.10
N TYR A 63 -13.96 13.26 0.63
CA TYR A 63 -13.05 14.16 1.35
C TYR A 63 -12.49 15.24 0.44
N VAL A 64 -11.98 14.90 -0.76
CA VAL A 64 -11.37 15.86 -1.67
C VAL A 64 -12.38 16.91 -2.15
N VAL A 65 -13.57 16.48 -2.57
CA VAL A 65 -14.65 17.39 -2.99
C VAL A 65 -15.02 18.36 -1.87
N GLN A 66 -15.18 17.86 -0.64
CA GLN A 66 -15.52 18.68 0.51
C GLN A 66 -14.38 19.63 0.91
N ALA A 67 -13.14 19.14 1.00
CA ALA A 67 -11.98 19.90 1.47
C ALA A 67 -11.60 21.02 0.51
N LEU A 68 -11.81 20.82 -0.79
CA LEU A 68 -11.53 21.81 -1.83
C LEU A 68 -12.76 22.64 -2.22
N ASP A 69 -13.93 22.37 -1.65
CA ASP A 69 -15.20 23.02 -2.01
C ASP A 69 -15.41 23.01 -3.53
N LEU A 70 -15.35 21.80 -4.11
CA LEU A 70 -15.52 21.59 -5.55
C LEU A 70 -17.02 21.59 -5.91
N PRO A 71 -17.43 22.23 -7.01
CA PRO A 71 -18.82 22.28 -7.45
C PRO A 71 -19.21 21.00 -8.24
N ILE A 72 -18.78 19.84 -7.76
CA ILE A 72 -19.09 18.52 -8.32
C ILE A 72 -19.31 17.52 -7.20
N SER A 73 -20.02 16.44 -7.49
CA SER A 73 -20.18 15.30 -6.58
C SER A 73 -18.91 14.44 -6.49
N ALA A 74 -18.83 13.62 -5.44
CA ALA A 74 -17.77 12.62 -5.30
C ALA A 74 -17.78 11.59 -6.46
N GLU A 75 -18.95 11.27 -6.99
CA GLU A 75 -19.10 10.37 -8.13
C GLU A 75 -18.54 11.00 -9.42
N GLU A 76 -18.90 12.25 -9.71
CA GLU A 76 -18.34 12.99 -10.84
C GLU A 76 -16.82 13.13 -10.72
N PHE A 77 -16.29 13.38 -9.52
CA PHE A 77 -14.85 13.40 -9.28
C PHE A 77 -14.18 12.07 -9.65
N LEU A 78 -14.77 10.93 -9.25
CA LEU A 78 -14.25 9.61 -9.60
C LEU A 78 -14.29 9.35 -11.11
N VAL A 79 -15.39 9.72 -11.78
CA VAL A 79 -15.55 9.60 -13.24
C VAL A 79 -14.50 10.43 -13.97
N MET A 80 -14.24 11.67 -13.52
CA MET A 80 -13.21 12.53 -14.12
C MET A 80 -11.80 11.97 -13.95
N ARG A 81 -11.53 11.30 -12.83
CA ARG A 81 -10.22 10.78 -12.46
C ARG A 81 -9.85 9.50 -13.23
N GLU A 82 -10.83 8.66 -13.53
CA GLU A 82 -10.64 7.34 -14.12
C GLU A 82 -9.82 7.32 -15.43
N PRO A 83 -10.15 8.11 -16.48
CA PRO A 83 -9.36 8.10 -17.72
C PRO A 83 -7.94 8.65 -17.52
N LEU A 84 -7.77 9.63 -16.62
CA LEU A 84 -6.45 10.23 -16.33
C LEU A 84 -5.53 9.22 -15.62
N MET A 85 -6.10 8.39 -14.75
CA MET A 85 -5.43 7.29 -14.07
C MET A 85 -5.00 6.21 -15.05
N ARG A 86 -5.92 5.75 -15.90
CA ARG A 86 -5.67 4.73 -16.93
C ARG A 86 -4.52 5.10 -17.86
N GLU A 87 -4.42 6.37 -18.24
CA GLU A 87 -3.34 6.89 -19.08
C GLU A 87 -1.96 6.87 -18.37
N ARG A 88 -1.94 7.10 -17.05
CA ARG A 88 -0.70 7.37 -16.30
C ARG A 88 -0.20 6.18 -15.49
N PHE A 89 -1.06 5.31 -14.99
CA PHE A 89 -0.66 4.14 -14.20
C PHE A 89 0.41 3.25 -14.85
N PRO A 90 0.42 3.04 -16.18
CA PRO A 90 1.52 2.31 -16.81
C PRO A 90 2.90 2.95 -16.63
N ARG A 91 2.99 4.20 -16.19
CA ARG A 91 4.24 4.93 -15.91
C ARG A 91 4.72 4.81 -14.47
N ALA A 92 3.94 4.19 -13.57
CA ALA A 92 4.35 4.02 -12.18
C ALA A 92 5.68 3.27 -12.10
N GLU A 93 6.64 3.80 -11.35
CA GLU A 93 7.95 3.16 -11.16
C GLU A 93 7.93 2.26 -9.93
N ALA A 94 8.85 1.30 -9.86
CA ALA A 94 8.98 0.48 -8.65
C ALA A 94 9.62 1.30 -7.53
N MET A 95 9.10 1.17 -6.31
CA MET A 95 9.66 1.82 -5.14
C MET A 95 11.08 1.29 -4.83
N PRO A 96 11.98 2.11 -4.27
CA PRO A 96 13.33 1.69 -3.96
C PRO A 96 13.37 0.46 -3.05
N GLY A 97 13.95 -0.64 -3.55
CA GLY A 97 14.09 -1.92 -2.86
C GLY A 97 12.95 -2.92 -3.07
N ALA A 98 11.82 -2.52 -3.67
CA ALA A 98 10.65 -3.39 -3.85
C ALA A 98 10.98 -4.66 -4.65
N GLN A 99 11.55 -4.50 -5.85
CA GLN A 99 11.87 -5.64 -6.72
C GLN A 99 12.89 -6.59 -6.09
N GLN A 100 13.94 -6.04 -5.49
CA GLN A 100 15.01 -6.84 -4.87
C GLN A 100 14.47 -7.65 -3.70
N LEU A 101 13.64 -7.06 -2.84
CA LEU A 101 13.03 -7.75 -1.71
C LEU A 101 12.10 -8.88 -2.17
N VAL A 102 11.23 -8.62 -3.15
CA VAL A 102 10.30 -9.64 -3.67
C VAL A 102 11.04 -10.82 -4.27
N ARG A 103 12.06 -10.56 -5.10
CA ARG A 103 12.90 -11.62 -5.69
C ARG A 103 13.62 -12.42 -4.62
N HIS A 104 14.22 -11.75 -3.64
CA HIS A 104 14.90 -12.39 -2.52
C HIS A 104 13.97 -13.33 -1.74
N LEU A 105 12.78 -12.85 -1.35
CA LEU A 105 11.81 -13.67 -0.63
C LEU A 105 11.38 -14.89 -1.46
N LYS A 106 11.17 -14.70 -2.77
CA LYS A 106 10.81 -15.80 -3.66
C LYS A 106 11.92 -16.83 -3.82
N ASP A 107 13.16 -16.40 -4.00
CA ASP A 107 14.34 -17.29 -4.15
C ASP A 107 14.54 -18.17 -2.92
N HIS A 108 14.16 -17.65 -1.74
CA HIS A 108 14.17 -18.39 -0.49
C HIS A 108 12.86 -19.11 -0.14
N ARG A 109 11.90 -19.15 -1.06
CA ARG A 109 10.59 -19.82 -0.90
C ARG A 109 9.77 -19.30 0.29
N ILE A 110 9.88 -18.01 0.58
CA ILE A 110 8.98 -17.34 1.53
C ILE A 110 7.67 -17.02 0.78
N PRO A 111 6.51 -17.51 1.26
CA PRO A 111 5.20 -17.13 0.72
C PRO A 111 4.99 -15.61 0.76
N ILE A 112 4.59 -15.04 -0.38
CA ILE A 112 4.37 -13.61 -0.52
C ILE A 112 3.06 -13.28 -1.22
N ALA A 113 2.40 -12.22 -0.77
CA ALA A 113 1.15 -11.73 -1.35
C ALA A 113 1.14 -10.21 -1.53
N VAL A 114 0.25 -9.74 -2.40
CA VAL A 114 -0.18 -8.33 -2.44
C VAL A 114 -1.58 -8.21 -1.85
N GLY A 115 -1.80 -7.20 -1.01
CA GLY A 115 -3.11 -6.78 -0.54
C GLY A 115 -3.33 -5.29 -0.82
N THR A 116 -3.99 -4.96 -1.94
CA THR A 116 -4.13 -3.59 -2.43
C THR A 116 -5.58 -3.08 -2.41
N SER A 117 -5.75 -1.80 -2.06
CA SER A 117 -7.03 -1.09 -2.20
C SER A 117 -7.42 -0.78 -3.66
N SER A 118 -6.59 -1.16 -4.63
CA SER A 118 -6.90 -1.11 -6.06
C SER A 118 -7.90 -2.18 -6.47
N SER A 119 -8.75 -1.87 -7.45
CA SER A 119 -9.53 -2.89 -8.16
C SER A 119 -8.62 -3.76 -9.05
N GLN A 120 -9.11 -4.92 -9.48
CA GLN A 120 -8.42 -5.80 -10.42
C GLN A 120 -8.02 -5.08 -11.71
N MET A 121 -8.89 -4.20 -12.21
CA MET A 121 -8.62 -3.40 -13.41
C MET A 121 -7.47 -2.42 -13.17
N SER A 122 -7.50 -1.65 -12.08
CA SER A 122 -6.44 -0.69 -11.75
C SER A 122 -5.11 -1.37 -11.44
N PHE A 123 -5.13 -2.54 -10.79
CA PHE A 123 -3.96 -3.37 -10.59
C PHE A 123 -3.30 -3.75 -11.92
N GLY A 124 -4.07 -4.20 -12.92
CA GLY A 124 -3.55 -4.54 -14.24
C GLY A 124 -2.90 -3.34 -14.96
N GLU A 125 -3.53 -2.17 -14.88
CA GLU A 125 -2.98 -0.93 -15.46
C GLU A 125 -1.65 -0.53 -14.82
N LYS A 126 -1.54 -0.62 -13.49
CA LYS A 126 -0.33 -0.27 -12.73
C LYS A 126 0.83 -1.24 -12.94
N THR A 127 0.53 -2.52 -13.14
CA THR A 127 1.54 -3.59 -13.23
C THR A 127 1.97 -3.92 -14.65
N THR A 128 1.48 -3.20 -15.67
CA THR A 128 1.73 -3.49 -17.10
C THR A 128 3.24 -3.58 -17.45
N ARG A 129 4.10 -2.82 -16.77
CA ARG A 129 5.57 -2.83 -16.99
C ARG A 129 6.36 -3.66 -15.97
N HIS A 130 5.66 -4.30 -15.03
CA HIS A 130 6.24 -4.92 -13.84
C HIS A 130 5.88 -6.41 -13.72
N GLY A 131 5.29 -6.99 -14.76
CA GLY A 131 4.75 -8.35 -14.72
C GLY A 131 5.79 -9.43 -14.41
N ASP A 132 7.07 -9.19 -14.70
CA ASP A 132 8.16 -10.13 -14.46
C ASP A 132 8.38 -10.44 -12.98
N TRP A 133 8.26 -9.44 -12.10
CA TRP A 133 8.39 -9.64 -10.66
C TRP A 133 7.04 -9.70 -9.93
N PHE A 134 5.98 -9.11 -10.47
CA PHE A 134 4.62 -9.33 -9.93
C PHE A 134 4.13 -10.77 -10.13
N ALA A 135 4.63 -11.49 -11.14
CA ALA A 135 4.35 -12.92 -11.32
C ALA A 135 4.95 -13.81 -10.23
N LEU A 136 5.82 -13.27 -9.35
CA LEU A 136 6.44 -14.02 -8.26
C LEU A 136 5.52 -14.14 -7.03
N PHE A 137 4.52 -13.26 -6.90
CA PHE A 137 3.55 -13.32 -5.81
C PHE A 137 2.69 -14.58 -5.91
N ASP A 138 2.48 -15.24 -4.77
CA ASP A 138 1.66 -16.44 -4.70
C ASP A 138 0.15 -16.11 -4.75
N THR A 139 -0.22 -14.89 -4.34
CA THR A 139 -1.58 -14.36 -4.51
C THR A 139 -1.60 -12.84 -4.54
N ILE A 140 -2.58 -12.30 -5.26
CA ILE A 140 -2.93 -10.88 -5.29
C ILE A 140 -4.37 -10.77 -4.79
N VAL A 141 -4.60 -9.95 -3.78
CA VAL A 141 -5.93 -9.62 -3.25
C VAL A 141 -6.21 -8.15 -3.53
N THR A 142 -7.27 -7.89 -4.29
CA THR A 142 -7.70 -6.56 -4.71
C THR A 142 -8.94 -6.11 -3.94
N ALA A 143 -9.29 -4.82 -4.01
CA ALA A 143 -10.43 -4.26 -3.28
C ALA A 143 -11.79 -4.79 -3.74
N ASP A 144 -11.88 -5.28 -4.96
CA ASP A 144 -13.07 -5.89 -5.56
C ASP A 144 -13.06 -7.42 -5.48
N ASP A 145 -12.14 -7.99 -4.69
CA ASP A 145 -12.14 -9.41 -4.36
C ASP A 145 -13.39 -9.77 -3.54
N PRO A 146 -14.13 -10.85 -3.87
CA PRO A 146 -15.38 -11.20 -3.20
C PRO A 146 -15.22 -11.53 -1.71
N GLU A 147 -14.01 -11.85 -1.25
CA GLU A 147 -13.74 -12.09 0.17
C GLU A 147 -13.42 -10.79 0.95
N VAL A 148 -13.24 -9.67 0.25
CA VAL A 148 -12.98 -8.37 0.86
C VAL A 148 -14.30 -7.62 0.98
N THR A 149 -14.93 -7.74 2.15
CA THR A 149 -16.25 -7.14 2.40
C THR A 149 -16.16 -5.71 2.90
N ALA A 150 -15.03 -5.34 3.52
CA ALA A 150 -14.74 -3.99 3.97
C ALA A 150 -13.32 -3.56 3.60
N ALA A 151 -13.18 -2.31 3.15
CA ALA A 151 -11.88 -1.71 2.83
C ALA A 151 -11.07 -1.40 4.10
N LYS A 152 -9.74 -1.22 3.93
CA LYS A 152 -8.84 -0.71 4.99
C LYS A 152 -9.49 0.55 5.61
N PRO A 153 -9.59 0.65 6.95
CA PRO A 153 -8.81 -0.05 7.97
C PRO A 153 -9.38 -1.40 8.42
N ALA A 154 -10.41 -1.95 7.77
CA ALA A 154 -10.85 -3.32 8.05
C ALA A 154 -9.75 -4.33 7.65
N PRO A 155 -9.63 -5.46 8.39
CA PRO A 155 -8.53 -6.41 8.20
C PRO A 155 -8.73 -7.36 7.01
N ASP A 156 -9.91 -7.36 6.38
CA ASP A 156 -10.37 -8.33 5.39
C ASP A 156 -9.31 -8.67 4.33
N ILE A 157 -8.69 -7.65 3.74
CA ILE A 157 -7.73 -7.83 2.64
C ILE A 157 -6.49 -8.61 3.06
N PHE A 158 -5.99 -8.36 4.28
CA PHE A 158 -4.82 -9.05 4.80
C PHE A 158 -5.19 -10.44 5.32
N LEU A 159 -6.34 -10.59 5.98
CA LEU A 159 -6.85 -11.90 6.39
C LEU A 159 -7.04 -12.84 5.19
N THR A 160 -7.62 -12.33 4.10
CA THR A 160 -7.77 -13.07 2.84
C THR A 160 -6.42 -13.46 2.25
N ALA A 161 -5.45 -12.54 2.22
CA ALA A 161 -4.09 -12.84 1.76
C ALA A 161 -3.44 -13.95 2.59
N ALA A 162 -3.43 -13.84 3.92
CA ALA A 162 -2.86 -14.85 4.82
C ALA A 162 -3.54 -16.23 4.66
N ARG A 163 -4.87 -16.24 4.54
CA ARG A 163 -5.66 -17.46 4.30
C ARG A 163 -5.25 -18.15 2.99
N ARG A 164 -5.07 -17.39 1.91
CA ARG A 164 -4.63 -17.90 0.59
C ARG A 164 -3.18 -18.38 0.60
N LEU A 165 -2.32 -17.76 1.40
CA LEU A 165 -0.95 -18.21 1.64
C LEU A 165 -0.88 -19.45 2.55
N GLY A 166 -1.95 -19.78 3.26
CA GLY A 166 -1.98 -20.88 4.23
C GLY A 166 -1.15 -20.61 5.50
N VAL A 167 -0.96 -19.34 5.86
CA VAL A 167 -0.15 -18.91 7.01
C VAL A 167 -1.04 -18.22 8.05
N ALA A 168 -0.79 -18.49 9.33
CA ALA A 168 -1.53 -17.85 10.42
C ALA A 168 -1.23 -16.34 10.47
N PRO A 169 -2.20 -15.46 10.73
CA PRO A 169 -1.97 -14.01 10.73
C PRO A 169 -0.81 -13.55 11.63
N GLN A 170 -0.62 -14.19 12.78
CA GLN A 170 0.45 -13.86 13.73
C GLN A 170 1.86 -14.18 13.20
N GLU A 171 1.95 -14.98 12.14
CA GLU A 171 3.20 -15.35 11.45
C GLU A 171 3.38 -14.56 10.14
N CYS A 172 2.50 -13.61 9.86
CA CYS A 172 2.58 -12.71 8.72
C CYS A 172 3.22 -11.37 9.10
N LEU A 173 4.06 -10.86 8.19
CA LEU A 173 4.58 -9.51 8.20
C LEU A 173 3.92 -8.70 7.09
N VAL A 174 3.33 -7.57 7.42
CA VAL A 174 2.79 -6.61 6.46
C VAL A 174 3.78 -5.46 6.24
N PHE A 175 4.01 -5.09 5.00
CA PHE A 175 4.58 -3.78 4.67
C PHE A 175 3.46 -2.86 4.16
N GLU A 176 3.45 -1.62 4.65
CA GLU A 176 2.38 -0.64 4.38
C GLU A 176 2.94 0.79 4.37
N ASP A 177 2.36 1.69 3.59
CA ASP A 177 2.76 3.12 3.55
C ASP A 177 1.72 4.03 4.26
N SER A 178 0.52 3.51 4.53
CA SER A 178 -0.62 4.31 4.98
C SER A 178 -1.05 4.01 6.42
N PRO A 179 -1.54 5.01 7.20
CA PRO A 179 -2.04 4.76 8.56
C PRO A 179 -3.25 3.81 8.59
N PHE A 180 -4.10 3.87 7.57
CA PHE A 180 -5.27 2.98 7.44
C PHE A 180 -4.84 1.52 7.22
N GLY A 181 -3.83 1.30 6.39
CA GLY A 181 -3.29 -0.02 6.16
C GLY A 181 -2.54 -0.59 7.35
N VAL A 182 -1.75 0.22 8.06
CA VAL A 182 -1.17 -0.20 9.35
C VAL A 182 -2.28 -0.60 10.32
N THR A 183 -3.37 0.16 10.37
CA THR A 183 -4.52 -0.17 11.23
C THR A 183 -5.15 -1.51 10.83
N ALA A 184 -5.33 -1.76 9.53
CA ALA A 184 -5.86 -3.03 9.02
C ALA A 184 -4.94 -4.22 9.35
N ALA A 185 -3.62 -4.08 9.20
CA ALA A 185 -2.66 -5.13 9.53
C ALA A 185 -2.69 -5.47 11.03
N ARG A 186 -2.75 -4.45 11.90
CA ARG A 186 -2.90 -4.63 13.35
C ARG A 186 -4.23 -5.28 13.72
N ALA A 187 -5.32 -4.86 13.09
CA ALA A 187 -6.64 -5.46 13.28
C ALA A 187 -6.69 -6.94 12.83
N ALA A 188 -5.87 -7.31 11.84
CA ALA A 188 -5.70 -8.69 11.41
C ALA A 188 -4.82 -9.53 12.35
N GLY A 189 -4.22 -8.92 13.38
CA GLY A 189 -3.30 -9.60 14.30
C GLY A 189 -1.92 -9.89 13.69
N MET A 190 -1.51 -9.10 12.70
CA MET A 190 -0.23 -9.27 11.99
C MET A 190 0.83 -8.29 12.50
N SER A 191 2.09 -8.66 12.30
CA SER A 191 3.21 -7.73 12.41
C SER A 191 3.18 -6.74 11.24
N VAL A 192 3.56 -5.48 11.44
CA VAL A 192 3.54 -4.46 10.38
C VAL A 192 4.72 -3.50 10.46
N ILE A 193 5.34 -3.29 9.31
CA ILE A 193 6.38 -2.27 9.09
C ILE A 193 5.80 -1.19 8.19
N ALA A 194 5.78 0.04 8.70
CA ALA A 194 5.36 1.21 7.95
C ALA A 194 6.52 1.77 7.12
N VAL A 195 6.27 2.14 5.86
CA VAL A 195 7.20 2.83 4.94
C VAL A 195 6.51 4.09 4.41
N PRO A 196 6.31 5.11 5.25
CA PRO A 196 5.49 6.26 4.88
C PRO A 196 6.19 7.22 3.91
N ASP A 197 5.37 8.01 3.20
CA ASP A 197 5.83 9.22 2.51
C ASP A 197 6.71 10.07 3.47
N PRO A 198 7.90 10.55 3.04
CA PRO A 198 8.80 11.33 3.90
C PRO A 198 8.19 12.58 4.52
N ALA A 199 7.16 13.17 3.91
CA ALA A 199 6.44 14.34 4.44
C ALA A 199 5.40 13.97 5.51
N MET A 200 5.08 12.70 5.67
CA MET A 200 4.11 12.21 6.66
C MET A 200 4.75 12.09 8.04
N ALA A 201 4.05 12.64 9.04
CA ALA A 201 4.53 12.59 10.42
C ALA A 201 4.47 11.16 11.00
N ASP A 202 5.58 10.70 11.57
CA ASP A 202 5.72 9.38 12.20
C ASP A 202 4.66 9.09 13.27
N ALA A 203 4.17 10.14 13.96
CA ALA A 203 3.12 10.01 14.97
C ALA A 203 1.84 9.34 14.42
N LYS A 204 1.58 9.42 13.11
CA LYS A 204 0.45 8.72 12.46
C LYS A 204 0.65 7.21 12.33
N PHE A 205 1.87 6.72 12.56
CA PHE A 205 2.26 5.31 12.46
C PHE A 205 2.77 4.77 13.81
N ALA A 206 2.44 5.45 14.92
CA ALA A 206 2.89 5.04 16.26
C ALA A 206 2.42 3.63 16.67
N HIS A 207 1.41 3.09 15.97
CA HIS A 207 0.88 1.73 16.15
C HIS A 207 1.46 0.69 15.18
N ALA A 208 2.43 1.06 14.34
CA ALA A 208 3.24 0.10 13.60
C ALA A 208 4.33 -0.49 14.50
N ASP A 209 4.80 -1.71 14.20
CA ASP A 209 5.90 -2.31 14.96
C ASP A 209 7.23 -1.61 14.66
N ARG A 210 7.43 -1.18 13.41
CA ARG A 210 8.59 -0.38 12.98
C ARG A 210 8.20 0.59 11.88
N ILE A 211 8.97 1.68 11.77
CA ILE A 211 8.88 2.65 10.67
C ILE A 211 10.23 2.64 9.93
N LEU A 212 10.21 2.49 8.61
CA LEU A 212 11.36 2.62 7.71
C LEU A 212 11.14 3.77 6.74
N ARG A 213 12.22 4.33 6.18
CA ARG A 213 12.14 5.36 5.12
C ARG A 213 12.21 4.80 3.72
N SER A 214 12.54 3.53 3.60
CA SER A 214 12.64 2.78 2.34
C SER A 214 12.60 1.31 2.68
N LEU A 215 12.12 0.48 1.75
CA LEU A 215 12.26 -0.98 1.84
C LEU A 215 13.72 -1.38 1.96
N LYS A 216 14.67 -0.61 1.40
CA LYS A 216 16.12 -0.81 1.57
C LYS A 216 16.62 -0.74 3.02
N GLY A 217 15.83 -0.19 3.94
CA GLY A 217 16.14 -0.17 5.37
C GLY A 217 15.72 -1.45 6.10
N PHE A 218 15.12 -2.41 5.41
CA PHE A 218 14.64 -3.64 6.02
C PHE A 218 15.80 -4.65 6.20
N GLU A 219 15.87 -5.23 7.39
CA GLU A 219 16.82 -6.26 7.76
C GLU A 219 16.05 -7.56 8.04
N PRO A 220 15.89 -8.48 7.07
CA PRO A 220 14.99 -9.63 7.22
C PRO A 220 15.34 -10.55 8.40
N VAL A 221 16.63 -10.64 8.76
CA VAL A 221 17.11 -11.47 9.88
C VAL A 221 16.49 -11.08 11.22
N THR A 222 16.05 -9.83 11.37
CA THR A 222 15.41 -9.32 12.60
C THR A 222 14.03 -9.92 12.88
N CYS A 223 13.45 -10.63 11.91
CA CYS A 223 12.15 -11.31 12.05
C CYS A 223 12.22 -12.77 11.57
N GLY A 224 13.42 -13.36 11.58
CA GLY A 224 13.64 -14.77 11.20
C GLY A 224 13.61 -15.06 9.70
N LEU A 225 13.62 -14.03 8.84
CA LEU A 225 13.69 -14.20 7.39
C LEU A 225 15.15 -14.29 6.89
N PRO A 226 15.40 -14.90 5.72
CA PRO A 226 16.74 -15.05 5.15
C PRO A 226 17.46 -13.71 4.93
N HIS A 227 18.75 -13.66 5.24
CA HIS A 227 19.57 -12.46 5.12
C HIS A 227 19.60 -11.88 3.69
N LEU A 228 19.29 -10.59 3.55
CA LEU A 228 19.33 -9.83 2.30
C LEU A 228 20.45 -8.79 2.37
N ILE A 229 21.28 -8.74 1.33
CA ILE A 229 22.24 -7.65 1.10
C ILE A 229 21.64 -6.76 0.02
N TRP A 230 21.50 -5.47 0.32
CA TRP A 230 20.99 -4.47 -0.62
C TRP A 230 22.06 -4.05 -1.62
N ASP A 231 21.64 -3.79 -2.86
CA ASP A 231 22.49 -3.24 -3.92
C ASP A 231 22.63 -1.70 -3.82
#